data_AF-A0A9P0VXK2-F1
#
_entry.id   AF-A0A9P0VXK2-F1
#
_cell.length_a   1.000
_cell.length_b   1.000
_cell.length_c   1.000
_cell.angle_alpha   90.00
_cell.angle_beta   90.00
_cell.angle_gamma   90.00
#
_symmetry.space_group_name_H-M   'P 1'
#
loop_
_entity.id
_entity.type
_entity.pdbx_description
1 polymer ?
#
loop_
_entity_poly.entity_id
_entity_poly.type
_entity_poly.pdbx_seq_one_letter_code
_entity_poly.pdbx_strand_id
1 'polypeptide(L)'
;MPKVNIDCSEIKKNQSNSSNVISTPFGLAIIEIQGELNIPEIASSEENPDNLKVDDLYTAVKFGKLIVDPVDDSKVTLFVGTSQRMLGKIVKIDPPLGVLKINANDKNEMKMIDVIKKKIIFKDRPLPIM
;
A
#
# COMPACT_ATOMS: atom_id res chain seq x y z
N MET A 1 -11.27 -29.31 -14.30
CA MET A 1 -10.59 -28.15 -13.68
C MET A 1 -11.10 -28.01 -12.25
N PRO A 2 -10.23 -27.95 -11.24
CA PRO A 2 -10.65 -27.68 -9.86
C PRO A 2 -11.35 -26.32 -9.80
N LYS A 3 -12.41 -26.22 -8.98
CA LYS A 3 -13.21 -25.01 -8.80
C LYS A 3 -13.27 -24.70 -7.31
N VAL A 4 -13.15 -23.42 -6.96
CA VAL A 4 -13.24 -22.95 -5.59
C VAL A 4 -14.14 -21.72 -5.54
N ASN A 5 -14.94 -21.60 -4.48
CA ASN A 5 -15.75 -20.42 -4.24
C ASN A 5 -14.94 -19.35 -3.51
N ILE A 6 -15.18 -18.09 -3.84
CA ILE A 6 -14.57 -16.95 -3.14
C ILE A 6 -15.51 -16.56 -1.99
N ASP A 7 -15.00 -16.59 -0.77
CA ASP A 7 -15.71 -16.05 0.39
C ASP A 7 -15.61 -14.51 0.41
N CYS A 8 -16.76 -13.85 0.33
CA CYS A 8 -16.89 -12.38 0.35
C CYS A 8 -17.66 -11.87 1.58
N SER A 9 -17.85 -12.71 2.61
CA SER A 9 -18.69 -12.39 3.76
C SER A 9 -18.19 -11.20 4.59
N GLU A 10 -16.87 -11.04 4.73
CA GLU A 10 -16.24 -9.96 5.51
C GLU A 10 -16.39 -8.58 4.84
N ILE A 11 -16.21 -8.52 3.51
CA ILE A 11 -16.33 -7.27 2.75
C ILE A 11 -17.73 -6.67 2.82
N LYS A 12 -18.77 -7.52 2.84
CA LYS A 12 -20.15 -7.06 2.92
C LYS A 12 -20.49 -6.40 4.25
N LYS A 13 -19.74 -6.70 5.32
CA LYS A 13 -20.01 -6.18 6.68
C LYS A 13 -19.46 -4.77 6.91
N ASN A 14 -18.35 -4.41 6.25
CA ASN A 14 -17.56 -3.21 6.57
C ASN A 14 -17.53 -2.17 5.44
N GLN A 15 -18.61 -2.04 4.66
CA GLN A 15 -18.72 -0.96 3.66
C GLN A 15 -18.97 0.39 4.34
N SER A 16 -17.89 1.09 4.73
CA SER A 16 -17.99 2.51 5.08
C SER A 16 -17.84 3.37 3.81
N ASN A 17 -18.71 4.38 3.67
CA ASN A 17 -18.77 5.26 2.49
C ASN A 17 -17.83 6.48 2.61
N SER A 18 -16.65 6.37 3.22
CA SER A 18 -15.74 7.53 3.30
C SER A 18 -14.96 7.71 1.99
N SER A 19 -15.51 8.50 1.06
CA SER A 19 -14.97 8.74 -0.30
C SER A 19 -13.65 9.51 -0.38
N ASN A 20 -13.21 10.08 0.75
CA ASN A 20 -12.13 11.08 0.79
C ASN A 20 -10.79 10.50 1.24
N VAL A 21 -10.73 9.21 1.56
CA VAL A 21 -9.50 8.55 2.01
C VAL A 21 -8.94 7.71 0.86
N ILE A 22 -7.62 7.79 0.65
CA ILE A 22 -6.89 6.96 -0.34
C ILE A 22 -6.92 5.50 0.09
N SER A 23 -6.87 5.26 1.41
CA SER A 23 -7.06 3.94 1.97
C SER A 23 -8.52 3.51 1.88
N THR A 24 -8.72 2.22 1.70
CA THR A 24 -10.02 1.58 1.80
C THR A 24 -10.57 1.68 3.23
N PRO A 25 -11.87 1.37 3.45
CA PRO A 25 -12.43 1.21 4.78
C PRO A 25 -11.66 0.24 5.70
N PHE A 26 -10.88 -0.69 5.11
CA PHE A 26 -10.04 -1.64 5.83
C PHE A 26 -8.61 -1.13 6.09
N GLY A 27 -8.31 0.12 5.74
CA GLY A 27 -7.00 0.73 5.94
C GLY A 27 -5.95 0.35 4.90
N LEU A 28 -6.32 -0.33 3.80
CA LEU A 28 -5.40 -0.73 2.75
C LEU A 28 -5.25 0.36 1.69
N ALA A 29 -4.04 0.54 1.16
CA ALA A 29 -3.77 1.42 0.02
C ALA A 29 -2.75 0.77 -0.91
N ILE A 30 -2.83 1.09 -2.21
CA ILE A 30 -1.81 0.70 -3.19
C ILE A 30 -0.92 1.89 -3.50
N ILE A 31 0.39 1.67 -3.39
CA ILE A 31 1.44 2.56 -3.88
C ILE A 31 2.15 1.86 -5.04
N GLU A 32 2.24 2.52 -6.18
CA GLU A 32 2.93 2.05 -7.38
C GLU A 32 4.10 2.99 -7.69
N ILE A 33 5.30 2.43 -7.76
CA ILE A 33 6.54 3.15 -8.08
C ILE A 33 7.09 2.58 -9.38
N GLN A 34 7.28 3.43 -10.39
CA GLN A 34 7.97 3.05 -11.62
C GLN A 34 9.48 3.01 -11.37
N GLY A 35 9.97 1.87 -10.91
CA GLY A 35 11.37 1.64 -10.60
C GLY A 35 11.51 0.53 -9.56
N GLU A 36 12.68 0.47 -8.93
CA GLU A 36 12.97 -0.49 -7.86
C GLU A 36 13.08 0.26 -6.54
N LEU A 37 12.41 -0.26 -5.50
CA LEU A 37 12.54 0.25 -4.14
C LEU A 37 13.64 -0.51 -3.43
N ASN A 38 14.81 0.12 -3.31
CA ASN A 38 15.94 -0.45 -2.60
C ASN A 38 15.72 -0.31 -1.09
N ILE A 39 15.50 -1.43 -0.42
CA ILE A 39 15.33 -1.54 1.03
C ILE A 39 16.49 -2.39 1.56
N PRO A 40 17.08 -2.07 2.73
CA PRO A 40 18.09 -2.92 3.33
C PRO A 40 17.56 -4.34 3.56
N GLU A 41 18.35 -5.36 3.19
CA GLU A 41 17.98 -6.79 3.31
C GLU A 41 17.83 -7.26 4.76
N ILE A 42 18.47 -6.55 5.67
CA ILE A 42 18.46 -6.84 7.09
C ILE A 42 17.88 -5.59 7.75
N ALA A 43 16.84 -5.76 8.57
CA ALA A 43 16.63 -4.85 9.68
C ALA A 43 17.80 -5.07 10.66
N SER A 44 19.01 -4.69 10.23
CA SER A 44 20.26 -5.05 10.88
C SER A 44 20.32 -4.29 12.18
N SER A 45 20.44 -5.08 13.24
CA SER A 45 20.50 -4.70 14.66
C SER A 45 19.28 -3.94 15.20
N GLU A 46 18.94 -4.24 16.44
CA GLU A 46 17.92 -3.56 17.25
C GLU A 46 18.23 -2.06 17.49
N GLU A 47 19.28 -1.52 16.85
CA GLU A 47 19.84 -0.20 17.08
C GLU A 47 19.65 0.77 15.91
N ASN A 48 19.04 0.35 14.79
CA ASN A 48 18.73 1.29 13.72
C ASN A 48 17.45 2.08 14.05
N PRO A 49 17.51 3.42 14.19
CA PRO A 49 16.34 4.25 14.55
C PRO A 49 15.20 4.20 13.53
N ASP A 50 15.44 3.71 12.31
CA ASP A 50 14.42 3.53 11.28
C ASP A 50 13.69 2.18 11.34
N ASN A 51 14.08 1.28 12.26
CA ASN A 51 13.36 0.03 12.50
C ASN A 51 12.13 0.27 13.37
N LEU A 52 10.96 -0.18 12.90
CA LEU A 52 9.69 -0.10 13.60
C LEU A 52 9.21 -1.51 13.96
N LYS A 53 8.80 -1.74 15.20
CA LYS A 53 8.10 -2.96 15.59
C LYS A 53 6.63 -2.85 15.21
N VAL A 54 6.13 -3.84 14.48
CA VAL A 54 4.73 -4.00 14.08
C VAL A 54 4.17 -5.23 14.78
N ASP A 55 3.15 -5.03 15.60
CA ASP A 55 2.47 -6.07 16.41
C ASP A 55 3.42 -6.91 17.29
N ASP A 56 4.57 -6.33 17.70
CA ASP A 56 5.68 -6.99 18.41
C ASP A 56 6.27 -8.24 17.74
N LEU A 57 5.79 -8.57 16.54
CA LEU A 57 6.10 -9.80 15.79
C LEU A 57 6.97 -9.52 14.58
N TYR A 58 6.78 -8.36 13.95
CA TYR A 58 7.46 -8.00 12.72
C TYR A 58 8.33 -6.75 12.92
N THR A 59 9.49 -6.74 12.27
CA THR A 59 10.32 -5.53 12.16
C THR A 59 10.12 -4.96 10.77
N ALA A 60 9.59 -3.74 10.68
CA ALA A 60 9.44 -2.98 9.45
C ALA A 60 10.52 -1.90 9.35
N VAL A 61 10.96 -1.58 8.13
CA VAL A 61 11.91 -0.49 7.88
C VAL A 61 11.14 0.73 7.41
N LYS A 62 11.31 1.86 8.12
CA LYS A 62 10.78 3.15 7.70
C LYS A 62 11.59 3.68 6.54
N PHE A 63 11.13 3.45 5.32
CA PHE A 63 11.85 3.88 4.11
C PHE A 63 11.52 5.30 3.64
N GLY A 64 10.46 5.93 4.16
CA GLY A 64 10.02 7.22 3.65
C GLY A 64 8.80 7.85 4.31
N LYS A 65 8.35 8.97 3.74
CA LYS A 65 7.18 9.73 4.15
C LYS A 65 6.34 10.14 2.93
N LEU A 66 5.06 9.75 2.95
CA LEU A 66 4.08 10.18 1.95
C LEU A 66 3.33 11.41 2.48
N ILE A 67 3.21 12.44 1.64
CA ILE A 67 2.47 13.66 1.94
C ILE A 67 1.46 13.89 0.82
N VAL A 68 0.19 14.06 1.18
CA VAL A 68 -0.87 14.51 0.27
C VAL A 68 -0.83 16.03 0.24
N ASP A 69 -0.92 16.63 -0.95
CA ASP A 69 -0.92 18.07 -1.11
C ASP A 69 -2.18 18.67 -0.41
N PRO A 70 -2.01 19.69 0.45
CA PRO A 70 -3.12 20.25 1.22
C PRO A 70 -4.10 21.07 0.37
N VAL A 71 -3.71 21.48 -0.84
CA VAL A 71 -4.52 22.27 -1.77
C VAL A 71 -5.17 21.36 -2.83
N ASP A 72 -4.45 20.33 -3.27
CA ASP A 72 -4.91 19.40 -4.32
C ASP A 72 -4.78 17.95 -3.87
N ASP A 73 -5.88 17.36 -3.39
CA ASP A 73 -5.92 15.99 -2.86
C ASP A 73 -5.59 14.90 -3.88
N SER A 74 -5.43 15.24 -5.16
CA SER A 74 -4.97 14.33 -6.22
C SER A 74 -3.45 14.26 -6.32
N LYS A 75 -2.72 15.23 -5.75
CA LYS A 75 -1.26 15.29 -5.80
C LYS A 75 -0.65 14.74 -4.51
N VAL A 76 0.44 13.99 -4.68
CA VAL A 76 1.20 13.46 -3.55
C VAL A 76 2.69 13.63 -3.76
N THR A 77 3.42 13.73 -2.66
CA THR A 77 4.87 13.72 -2.64
C THR A 77 5.35 12.59 -1.73
N LEU A 78 6.19 11.70 -2.25
CA LEU A 78 6.86 10.68 -1.47
C LEU A 78 8.33 11.08 -1.28
N PHE A 79 8.74 11.19 -0.03
CA PHE A 79 10.15 11.33 0.34
C PHE A 79 10.70 9.96 0.67
N VAL A 80 11.77 9.54 0.01
CA VAL A 80 12.43 8.24 0.23
C VAL A 80 13.81 8.50 0.82
N GLY A 81 14.07 7.91 1.99
CA GLY A 81 15.27 8.17 2.77
C GLY A 81 15.47 9.67 3.06
N THR A 82 16.71 10.13 2.89
CA THR A 82 17.13 11.51 3.17
C THR A 82 17.49 12.34 1.94
N SER A 83 17.37 11.77 0.73
CA SER A 83 17.90 12.39 -0.48
C SER A 83 16.93 12.43 -1.67
N GLN A 84 15.85 11.63 -1.65
CA GLN A 84 14.96 11.49 -2.80
C GLN A 84 13.55 12.00 -2.50
N ARG A 85 13.00 12.72 -3.48
CA ARG A 85 11.62 13.23 -3.52
C ARG A 85 10.96 12.82 -4.83
N MET A 86 9.85 12.12 -4.76
CA MET A 86 9.05 11.71 -5.91
C MET A 86 7.73 12.43 -5.92
N LEU A 87 7.38 13.03 -7.06
CA LEU A 87 6.06 13.60 -7.28
C LEU A 87 5.17 12.53 -7.88
N GLY A 88 3.98 12.38 -7.31
CA GLY A 88 3.02 11.36 -7.71
C GLY A 88 1.60 11.90 -7.72
N LYS A 89 0.69 11.02 -8.12
CA LYS A 89 -0.75 11.35 -8.20
C LYS A 89 -1.58 10.20 -7.65
N ILE A 90 -2.73 10.53 -7.09
CA ILE A 90 -3.78 9.57 -6.78
C ILE A 90 -4.66 9.44 -8.01
N VAL A 91 -4.79 8.21 -8.52
CA VAL A 91 -5.53 7.91 -9.73
C VAL A 91 -6.59 6.85 -9.45
N LYS A 92 -7.75 6.98 -10.10
CA LYS A 92 -8.79 5.93 -10.09
C LYS A 92 -8.27 4.70 -10.86
N ILE A 93 -8.58 3.52 -10.35
CA ILE A 93 -8.35 2.24 -11.04
C ILE A 93 -9.67 1.82 -11.68
N ASP A 94 -9.65 1.60 -12.99
CA ASP A 94 -10.80 1.13 -13.76
C ASP A 94 -10.35 0.01 -14.71
N PRO A 95 -10.83 -1.24 -14.55
CA PRO A 95 -11.72 -1.71 -13.48
C PRO A 95 -11.04 -1.74 -12.09
N PRO A 96 -11.78 -1.66 -10.97
CA PRO A 96 -11.23 -1.80 -9.62
C PRO A 96 -10.50 -3.13 -9.39
N LEU A 97 -9.53 -3.14 -8.47
CA LEU A 97 -8.76 -4.34 -8.14
C LEU A 97 -9.32 -5.04 -6.90
N GLY A 98 -9.55 -6.35 -6.98
CA GLY A 98 -9.88 -7.18 -5.82
C GLY A 98 -8.61 -7.74 -5.17
N VAL A 99 -8.50 -7.62 -3.85
CA VAL A 99 -7.45 -8.26 -3.06
C VAL A 99 -7.97 -9.60 -2.57
N LEU A 100 -7.30 -10.69 -2.95
CA LEU A 100 -7.64 -12.04 -2.54
C LEU A 100 -6.55 -12.60 -1.64
N LYS A 101 -6.96 -13.24 -0.53
CA LYS A 101 -6.10 -14.08 0.29
C LYS A 101 -6.34 -15.53 -0.11
N ILE A 102 -5.28 -16.18 -0.56
CA ILE A 102 -5.28 -17.59 -0.95
C ILE A 102 -4.47 -18.35 0.11
N ASN A 103 -5.07 -19.36 0.72
CA ASN A 103 -4.37 -20.18 1.70
C ASN A 103 -3.42 -21.15 0.97
N ALA A 104 -2.11 -21.09 1.27
CA ALA A 104 -1.12 -21.93 0.61
C ALA A 104 -1.28 -23.42 0.98
N ASN A 105 -1.78 -23.70 2.19
CA ASN A 105 -2.00 -25.05 2.70
C ASN A 105 -3.35 -25.62 2.26
N ASP A 106 -4.33 -24.75 2.03
CA ASP A 106 -5.64 -25.12 1.50
C ASP A 106 -5.98 -24.28 0.25
N LYS A 107 -5.61 -24.81 -0.92
CA LYS A 107 -5.89 -24.17 -2.21
C LYS A 107 -7.39 -24.08 -2.52
N ASN A 108 -8.25 -24.69 -1.72
CA ASN A 108 -9.69 -24.58 -1.80
C ASN A 108 -10.27 -23.49 -0.88
N GLU A 109 -9.43 -22.68 -0.25
CA GLU A 109 -9.85 -21.53 0.53
C GLU A 109 -9.36 -20.22 -0.11
N MET A 110 -10.30 -19.45 -0.66
CA MET A 110 -10.06 -18.11 -1.19
C MET A 110 -10.98 -17.11 -0.51
N LYS A 111 -10.40 -16.06 0.05
CA LYS A 111 -11.13 -14.99 0.74
C LYS A 111 -10.89 -13.66 0.05
N MET A 112 -11.97 -12.93 -0.21
CA MET A 112 -11.87 -11.55 -0.66
C MET A 112 -11.62 -10.65 0.54
N ILE A 113 -10.49 -9.95 0.51
CA ILE A 113 -10.05 -9.06 1.60
C ILE A 113 -10.55 -7.64 1.35
N ASP A 114 -10.40 -7.13 0.14
CA ASP A 114 -10.76 -5.74 -0.17
C ASP A 114 -11.00 -5.48 -1.66
N VAL A 115 -11.58 -4.33 -1.98
CA VAL A 115 -11.77 -3.81 -3.34
C VAL A 115 -11.17 -2.42 -3.44
N ILE A 116 -10.04 -2.31 -4.14
CA ILE A 116 -9.24 -1.10 -4.25
C ILE A 116 -9.64 -0.35 -5.51
N LYS A 117 -10.12 0.89 -5.32
CA LYS A 117 -10.66 1.76 -6.39
C LYS A 117 -9.71 2.88 -6.81
N LYS A 118 -8.70 3.18 -5.99
CA LYS A 118 -7.70 4.23 -6.23
C LYS A 118 -6.31 3.68 -5.92
N LYS A 119 -5.29 4.16 -6.62
CA LYS A 119 -3.87 3.94 -6.29
C LYS A 119 -3.11 5.25 -6.29
N ILE A 120 -2.02 5.27 -5.54
CA ILE A 120 -0.99 6.29 -5.64
C ILE A 120 0.04 5.82 -6.65
N ILE A 121 0.40 6.67 -7.62
CA ILE A 121 1.37 6.33 -8.65
C ILE A 121 2.48 7.37 -8.77
N PHE A 122 3.72 6.90 -8.82
CA PHE A 122 4.94 7.68 -9.06
C PHE A 122 5.60 7.19 -10.36
N LYS A 123 5.43 7.95 -11.45
CA LYS A 123 6.01 7.62 -12.77
C LYS A 123 7.26 8.43 -13.12
N ASP A 124 7.40 9.59 -12.51
CA ASP A 124 8.46 10.54 -12.82
C ASP A 124 9.75 10.18 -12.08
N ARG A 125 10.88 10.65 -12.61
CA ARG A 125 12.19 10.43 -11.97
C ARG A 125 12.24 11.10 -10.59
N PRO A 126 12.89 10.47 -9.60
CA PRO A 126 13.14 11.10 -8.31
C PRO A 126 13.92 12.42 -8.47
N LEU A 127 13.52 13.42 -7.70
CA LEU A 127 14.17 14.71 -7.55
C LEU A 127 14.97 14.75 -6.24
N PRO A 128 16.02 15.57 -6.14
CA PRO A 128 16.69 15.83 -4.86
C PRO A 128 15.76 16.49 -3.83
N ILE A 129 16.01 16.24 -2.55
CA ILE A 129 15.44 17.02 -1.44
C ILE A 129 16.28 18.30 -1.33
N MET A 130 15.69 19.45 -1.66
CA MET A 130 16.26 20.79 -1.42
C MET A 130 15.64 21.40 -0.17
#